data_AF-A0A1T5CVI0-F1
#
_entry.id   AF-A0A1T5CVI0-F1
#
_cell.length_a   1.000
_cell.length_b   1.000
_cell.length_c   1.000
_cell.angle_alpha   90.00
_cell.angle_beta   90.00
_cell.angle_gamma   90.00
#
_symmetry.space_group_name_H-M   'P 1'
#
loop_
_entity.id
_entity.type
_entity.pdbx_description
1 polymer ?
#
loop_
_entity_poly.entity_id
_entity_poly.type
_entity_poly.pdbx_seq_one_letter_code
_entity_poly.pdbx_strand_id
1 'polypeptide(L)'
;MANIKEKVKSFEDACSVLGIQPTTPDFSFLEEKEQKAHEAHFKLVIIAKALNEGWTPNWTNGKSDKWFLWFDFNTDNEKGSSSSGRFSFDGSVLQRSYSDCGSRLCFKSSELADYAAEQFFDLYRDYYVIED
;
A
#
# COMPACT_ATOMS: atom_id res chain seq x y z
N MET A 1 19.78 9.03 -14.78
CA MET A 1 18.79 7.93 -14.91
C MET A 1 17.46 8.50 -14.46
N ALA A 2 16.38 8.31 -15.24
CA ALA A 2 15.05 8.83 -14.86
C ALA A 2 14.62 8.24 -13.50
N ASN A 3 14.05 9.10 -12.65
CA ASN A 3 13.60 8.73 -11.30
C ASN A 3 12.50 7.66 -11.43
N ILE A 4 12.50 6.62 -10.58
CA ILE A 4 11.49 5.55 -10.65
C ILE A 4 10.06 6.09 -10.57
N LYS A 5 9.84 7.19 -9.83
CA LYS A 5 8.56 7.91 -9.74
C LYS A 5 8.10 8.52 -11.06
N GLU A 6 9.01 8.81 -11.99
CA GLU A 6 8.65 9.32 -13.32
C GLU A 6 8.23 8.19 -14.26
N LYS A 7 8.69 6.97 -13.97
CA LYS A 7 8.43 5.78 -14.79
C LYS A 7 7.19 5.01 -14.38
N VAL A 8 6.79 5.09 -13.10
CA VAL A 8 5.70 4.29 -12.54
C VAL A 8 4.56 5.20 -12.09
N LYS A 9 3.68 5.58 -13.02
CA LYS A 9 2.50 6.42 -12.74
C LYS A 9 1.19 5.63 -12.77
N SER A 10 1.20 4.44 -13.36
CA SER A 10 0.07 3.50 -13.39
C SER A 10 0.50 2.06 -13.10
N PHE A 11 -0.49 1.15 -13.05
CA PHE A 11 -0.23 -0.28 -12.96
C PHE A 11 0.48 -0.83 -14.22
N GLU A 12 0.09 -0.36 -15.40
CA GLU A 12 0.68 -0.75 -16.68
C GLU A 12 2.14 -0.30 -16.77
N ASP A 13 2.43 0.89 -16.28
CA ASP A 13 3.80 1.39 -16.14
C ASP A 13 4.64 0.47 -15.23
N ALA A 14 4.09 0.09 -14.07
CA ALA A 14 4.74 -0.84 -13.15
C ALA A 14 5.02 -2.21 -13.82
N CYS A 15 4.04 -2.73 -14.57
CA CYS A 15 4.18 -3.96 -15.34
C CYS A 15 5.29 -3.83 -16.41
N SER A 16 5.32 -2.71 -17.13
CA SER A 16 6.34 -2.41 -18.15
C SER A 16 7.75 -2.36 -17.54
N VAL A 17 7.92 -1.67 -16.41
CA VAL A 17 9.19 -1.60 -15.67
C VAL A 17 9.66 -2.98 -15.21
N LEU A 18 8.73 -3.86 -14.83
CA LEU A 18 9.03 -5.22 -14.39
C LEU A 18 9.11 -6.24 -15.54
N GLY A 19 8.80 -5.86 -16.78
CA GLY A 19 8.78 -6.76 -17.93
C GLY A 19 7.69 -7.83 -17.88
N ILE A 20 6.56 -7.54 -17.24
CA ILE A 20 5.40 -8.46 -17.14
C ILE A 20 4.19 -7.91 -17.91
N GLN A 21 3.23 -8.78 -18.22
CA GLN A 21 1.98 -8.37 -18.86
C GLN A 21 1.07 -7.62 -17.87
N PRO A 22 0.36 -6.56 -18.30
CA PRO A 22 -0.56 -5.80 -17.45
C PRO A 22 -1.91 -6.52 -17.31
N THR A 23 -1.90 -7.70 -16.68
CA THR A 23 -3.10 -8.53 -16.46
C THR A 23 -3.33 -8.78 -14.98
N THR A 24 -4.58 -8.70 -14.54
CA THR A 24 -5.03 -9.09 -13.20
C THR A 24 -5.57 -10.52 -13.21
N PRO A 25 -5.48 -11.26 -12.09
CA PRO A 25 -6.19 -12.52 -11.93
C PRO A 25 -7.71 -12.33 -12.06
N ASP A 26 -8.41 -13.37 -12.46
CA ASP A 26 -9.88 -13.39 -12.44
C ASP A 26 -10.38 -13.52 -11.00
N PHE A 27 -11.11 -12.52 -10.54
CA PHE A 27 -11.75 -12.48 -9.22
C PHE A 27 -13.28 -12.65 -9.31
N SER A 28 -13.85 -12.94 -10.48
CA SER A 28 -15.31 -13.00 -10.73
C SER A 28 -16.08 -13.98 -9.85
N PHE A 29 -15.38 -14.90 -9.18
CA PHE A 29 -15.94 -15.82 -8.19
C PHE A 29 -16.25 -15.17 -6.83
N LEU A 30 -15.78 -13.95 -6.58
CA LEU A 30 -16.05 -13.16 -5.37
C LEU A 30 -17.26 -12.23 -5.57
N GLU A 31 -17.80 -11.68 -4.48
CA GLU A 31 -18.75 -10.57 -4.55
C GLU A 31 -18.08 -9.30 -5.10
N GLU A 32 -18.83 -8.43 -5.78
CA GLU A 32 -18.29 -7.24 -6.46
C GLU A 32 -17.41 -6.36 -5.54
N LYS A 33 -17.82 -6.17 -4.29
CA LYS A 33 -17.06 -5.40 -3.29
C LYS A 33 -15.71 -6.04 -2.98
N GLU A 34 -15.70 -7.36 -2.83
CA GLU A 34 -14.49 -8.14 -2.57
C GLU A 34 -13.58 -8.17 -3.81
N GLN A 35 -14.14 -8.23 -5.02
CA GLN A 35 -13.38 -8.17 -6.27
C GLN A 35 -12.51 -6.91 -6.34
N LYS A 36 -13.12 -5.75 -6.04
CA LYS A 36 -12.44 -4.45 -6.09
C LYS A 36 -11.22 -4.41 -5.17
N ALA A 37 -11.36 -4.86 -3.92
CA ALA A 37 -10.27 -4.87 -2.96
C ALA A 37 -9.14 -5.82 -3.35
N HIS A 38 -9.46 -7.01 -3.88
CA HIS A 38 -8.46 -7.98 -4.33
C HIS A 38 -7.71 -7.51 -5.57
N GLU A 39 -8.41 -6.90 -6.53
CA GLU A 39 -7.79 -6.31 -7.71
C GLU A 39 -6.86 -5.14 -7.33
N ALA A 40 -7.33 -4.25 -6.45
CA ALA A 40 -6.53 -3.16 -5.93
C ALA A 40 -5.28 -3.65 -5.21
N HIS A 41 -5.41 -4.65 -4.33
CA HIS A 41 -4.28 -5.26 -3.64
C HIS A 41 -3.26 -5.84 -4.64
N PHE A 42 -3.73 -6.57 -5.65
CA PHE A 42 -2.86 -7.16 -6.65
C PHE A 42 -2.05 -6.07 -7.38
N LYS A 43 -2.73 -5.02 -7.86
CA LYS A 43 -2.07 -3.89 -8.54
C LYS A 43 -1.05 -3.21 -7.62
N LEU A 44 -1.41 -2.93 -6.37
CA LEU A 44 -0.53 -2.29 -5.39
C LEU A 44 0.73 -3.12 -5.10
N VAL A 45 0.62 -4.46 -5.05
CA VAL A 45 1.79 -5.34 -4.88
C VAL A 45 2.76 -5.21 -6.05
N ILE A 46 2.26 -5.11 -7.28
CA ILE A 46 3.10 -4.94 -8.48
C ILE A 46 3.73 -3.55 -8.52
N ILE A 47 2.95 -2.51 -8.22
CA ILE A 47 3.43 -1.12 -8.11
C ILE A 47 4.53 -1.01 -7.05
N ALA A 48 4.32 -1.55 -5.85
CA ALA A 48 5.31 -1.53 -4.78
C ALA A 48 6.60 -2.27 -5.18
N LYS A 49 6.51 -3.39 -5.91
CA LYS A 49 7.69 -4.09 -6.44
C LYS A 49 8.46 -3.23 -7.44
N ALA A 50 7.75 -2.57 -8.36
CA ALA A 50 8.36 -1.69 -9.37
C ALA A 50 9.06 -0.49 -8.71
N LEU A 51 8.36 0.21 -7.80
CA LEU A 51 8.89 1.36 -7.06
C LEU A 51 10.11 1.02 -6.19
N ASN A 52 10.15 -0.19 -5.63
CA ASN A 52 11.28 -0.63 -4.81
C ASN A 52 12.52 -1.03 -5.60
N GLU A 53 12.42 -1.21 -6.92
CA GLU A 53 13.54 -1.58 -7.80
C GLU A 53 14.32 -2.81 -7.28
N GLY A 54 13.60 -3.85 -6.86
CA GLY A 54 14.17 -5.09 -6.35
C GLY A 54 14.54 -5.08 -4.86
N TRP A 55 14.38 -3.94 -4.17
CA TRP A 55 14.47 -3.94 -2.71
C TRP A 55 13.32 -4.75 -2.09
N THR A 56 13.64 -5.55 -1.08
CA THR A 56 12.65 -6.23 -0.24
C THR A 56 13.02 -6.02 1.24
N PRO A 57 12.02 -5.85 2.13
CA PRO A 57 12.29 -5.62 3.54
C PRO A 57 12.98 -6.84 4.15
N ASN A 58 14.16 -6.63 4.73
CA ASN A 58 14.79 -7.63 5.58
C ASN A 58 14.25 -7.49 7.01
N TRP A 59 13.58 -8.55 7.48
CA TRP A 59 12.94 -8.61 8.80
C TRP A 59 13.86 -9.19 9.88
N THR A 60 15.02 -9.76 9.53
CA THR A 60 15.95 -10.37 10.50
C THR A 60 17.02 -9.39 10.99
N ASN A 61 17.10 -8.19 10.42
CA ASN A 61 18.18 -7.24 10.69
C ASN A 61 17.88 -6.19 11.79
N GLY A 62 16.66 -6.16 12.33
CA GLY A 62 16.24 -5.20 13.36
C GLY A 62 16.27 -3.73 12.93
N LYS A 63 16.43 -3.42 11.64
CA LYS A 63 16.49 -2.04 11.14
C LYS A 63 15.09 -1.45 10.99
N SER A 64 14.96 -0.15 11.20
CA SER A 64 13.73 0.63 11.02
C SER A 64 13.66 1.33 9.63
N ASP A 65 14.36 0.79 8.63
CA ASP A 65 14.49 1.35 7.27
C ASP A 65 13.32 0.96 6.33
N LYS A 66 12.20 0.56 6.90
CA LYS A 66 11.02 0.04 6.19
C LYS A 66 9.90 1.03 6.34
N TRP A 67 9.65 1.79 5.30
CA TRP A 67 8.64 2.83 5.28
C TRP A 67 7.32 2.25 4.82
N PHE A 68 6.25 2.48 5.58
CA PHE A 68 4.90 2.07 5.20
C PHE A 68 4.02 3.32 5.19
N LEU A 69 2.93 3.25 4.44
CA LEU A 69 2.03 4.38 4.28
C LEU A 69 1.14 4.48 5.52
N TRP A 70 0.97 5.69 6.02
CA TRP A 70 -0.01 6.01 7.04
C TRP A 70 -1.04 6.95 6.45
N PHE A 71 -2.27 6.48 6.31
CA PHE A 71 -3.38 7.28 5.80
C PHE A 71 -4.18 7.83 6.99
N ASP A 72 -4.26 9.16 7.12
CA ASP A 72 -5.27 9.76 7.97
C ASP A 72 -6.58 9.75 7.21
N PHE A 73 -7.47 8.99 7.77
CA PHE A 73 -8.69 8.61 7.16
C PHE A 73 -9.84 9.31 7.95
N ASN A 74 -10.03 10.62 7.76
CA ASN A 74 -11.18 11.36 8.30
C ASN A 74 -12.34 11.44 7.27
N THR A 75 -13.57 11.21 7.73
CA THR A 75 -14.81 11.22 6.92
C THR A 75 -15.29 12.63 6.55
N ASP A 76 -14.71 13.66 7.15
CA ASP A 76 -15.16 15.05 7.03
C ASP A 76 -14.53 15.78 5.83
N ASN A 77 -13.58 15.13 5.16
CA ASN A 77 -12.97 15.60 3.93
C ASN A 77 -13.68 14.91 2.76
N GLU A 78 -14.04 15.64 1.70
CA GLU A 78 -14.76 15.10 0.51
C GLU A 78 -14.11 13.86 -0.14
N LYS A 79 -12.85 13.57 0.20
CA LYS A 79 -12.11 12.37 -0.18
C LYS A 79 -12.12 11.32 0.93
N GLY A 80 -13.31 11.14 1.52
CA GLY A 80 -13.64 10.29 2.66
C GLY A 80 -12.66 9.17 2.81
N SER A 81 -11.92 9.25 3.90
CA SER A 81 -10.85 8.35 4.17
C SER A 81 -11.35 7.65 5.49
N SER A 82 -11.45 6.30 5.65
CA SER A 82 -11.90 5.61 6.91
C SER A 82 -10.83 5.24 7.99
N SER A 83 -10.63 6.06 9.04
CA SER A 83 -9.64 5.86 10.13
C SER A 83 -10.20 5.04 11.27
N SER A 84 -11.35 4.41 11.03
CA SER A 84 -12.11 3.66 12.02
C SER A 84 -11.51 2.28 12.33
N GLY A 85 -10.42 1.87 11.66
CA GLY A 85 -9.87 0.52 11.73
C GLY A 85 -8.44 0.46 12.25
N ARG A 86 -8.17 1.08 13.41
CA ARG A 86 -6.91 0.89 14.13
C ARG A 86 -6.72 -0.60 14.43
N PHE A 87 -5.82 -1.28 13.71
CA PHE A 87 -5.11 -2.42 14.32
C PHE A 87 -4.16 -1.86 15.39
N SER A 88 -4.72 -1.41 16.52
CA SER A 88 -3.95 -0.94 17.67
C SER A 88 -4.38 -1.68 18.93
N PHE A 89 -3.48 -2.50 19.46
CA PHE A 89 -3.48 -2.86 20.87
C PHE A 89 -2.64 -1.82 21.63
N ASP A 90 -3.31 -0.96 22.42
CA ASP A 90 -2.73 0.13 23.21
C ASP A 90 -2.07 -0.35 24.54
N GLY A 91 -2.12 -1.66 24.81
CA GLY A 91 -1.54 -2.34 25.98
C GLY A 91 -2.54 -2.58 27.13
N SER A 92 -2.30 -3.61 27.96
CA SER A 92 -2.85 -3.67 29.33
C SER A 92 -1.86 -2.99 30.29
N VAL A 93 -2.33 -2.10 31.17
CA VAL A 93 -1.47 -1.47 32.21
C VAL A 93 -1.05 -2.53 33.24
N LEU A 94 0.19 -2.67 33.73
CA LEU A 94 1.41 -1.84 33.83
C LEU A 94 2.46 -2.10 32.70
N GLN A 95 3.31 -1.09 32.41
CA GLN A 95 4.43 -1.08 31.42
C GLN A 95 4.02 -1.18 29.94
N ARG A 96 3.47 -0.08 29.39
CA ARG A 96 3.00 0.04 27.99
C ARG A 96 4.11 0.45 27.01
N SER A 97 4.01 -0.04 25.76
CA SER A 97 4.83 0.36 24.60
C SER A 97 3.94 0.47 23.36
N TYR A 98 4.17 1.50 22.53
CA TYR A 98 3.51 1.73 21.24
C TYR A 98 4.38 1.19 20.09
N SER A 99 3.76 0.64 19.04
CA SER A 99 4.48 0.16 17.84
C SER A 99 3.59 0.26 16.60
N ASP A 100 3.96 1.10 15.64
CA ASP A 100 3.33 1.19 14.32
C ASP A 100 4.15 0.33 13.34
N CYS A 101 3.58 -0.79 12.88
CA CYS A 101 4.31 -1.77 12.06
C CYS A 101 3.48 -2.26 10.88
N GLY A 102 3.74 -1.74 9.68
CA GLY A 102 3.30 -2.34 8.42
C GLY A 102 4.36 -3.33 7.89
N SER A 103 3.95 -4.52 7.46
CA SER A 103 4.87 -5.56 6.95
C SER A 103 4.75 -5.82 5.44
N ARG A 104 3.63 -5.41 4.83
CA ARG A 104 3.36 -5.54 3.39
C ARG A 104 3.24 -4.15 2.77
N LEU A 105 3.65 -4.02 1.50
CA LEU A 105 3.74 -2.74 0.78
C LEU A 105 4.68 -1.73 1.48
N CYS A 106 5.81 -2.23 2.01
CA CYS A 106 6.88 -1.37 2.51
C CYS A 106 7.73 -0.82 1.36
N PHE A 107 8.34 0.33 1.60
CA PHE A 107 9.22 1.04 0.69
C PHE A 107 10.59 1.26 1.32
N LYS A 108 11.61 1.29 0.45
CA LYS A 108 13.00 1.56 0.83
C LYS A 108 13.28 3.00 1.29
N SER A 109 12.34 3.92 1.08
CA SER A 109 12.45 5.32 1.52
C SER A 109 11.07 5.93 1.81
N SER A 110 11.04 6.95 2.67
CA SER A 110 9.84 7.73 2.96
C SER A 110 9.28 8.39 1.69
N GLU A 111 10.15 8.96 0.87
CA GLU A 111 9.78 9.62 -0.39
C GLU A 111 9.01 8.70 -1.36
N LEU A 112 9.34 7.40 -1.38
CA LEU A 112 8.62 6.42 -2.20
C LEU A 112 7.31 5.99 -1.55
N ALA A 113 7.25 5.93 -0.22
CA ALA A 113 6.01 5.69 0.50
C ALA A 113 5.02 6.85 0.28
N ASP A 114 5.46 8.10 0.43
CA ASP A 114 4.66 9.30 0.20
C ASP A 114 4.16 9.35 -1.25
N TYR A 115 5.07 9.14 -2.21
CA TYR A 115 4.70 9.08 -3.63
C TYR A 115 3.67 7.98 -3.91
N ALA A 116 3.85 6.78 -3.35
CA ALA A 116 2.90 5.71 -3.55
C ALA A 116 1.51 6.05 -2.98
N ALA A 117 1.45 6.66 -1.78
CA ALA A 117 0.20 7.08 -1.15
C ALA A 117 -0.54 8.10 -2.01
N GLU A 118 0.17 9.09 -2.53
CA GLU A 118 -0.42 10.19 -3.30
C GLU A 118 -0.81 9.75 -4.71
N GLN A 119 0.10 9.09 -5.44
CA GLN A 119 -0.10 8.70 -6.83
C GLN A 119 -1.19 7.64 -6.99
N PHE A 120 -1.29 6.71 -6.05
CA PHE A 120 -2.18 5.54 -6.13
C PHE A 120 -3.25 5.57 -5.04
N PHE A 121 -3.64 6.77 -4.58
CA PHE A 121 -4.63 6.96 -3.53
C PHE A 121 -5.92 6.17 -3.77
N ASP A 122 -6.47 6.22 -4.99
CA ASP A 122 -7.71 5.53 -5.31
C ASP A 122 -7.57 4.00 -5.20
N LEU A 123 -6.43 3.43 -5.59
CA LEU A 123 -6.16 2.00 -5.37
C LEU A 123 -6.03 1.66 -3.89
N TYR A 124 -5.39 2.53 -3.10
CA TYR A 124 -5.33 2.32 -1.65
C TYR A 124 -6.71 2.44 -1.00
N ARG A 125 -7.55 3.37 -1.44
CA ARG A 125 -8.94 3.49 -1.00
C ARG A 125 -9.74 2.24 -1.33
N ASP A 126 -9.66 1.77 -2.58
CA ASP A 126 -10.33 0.54 -3.03
C ASP A 126 -9.86 -0.70 -2.25
N TYR A 127 -8.62 -0.69 -1.77
CA TYR A 127 -8.09 -1.78 -0.95
C TYR A 127 -8.48 -1.69 0.53
N TYR A 128 -8.47 -0.49 1.12
CA TYR A 128 -8.67 -0.30 2.56
C TYR A 128 -10.13 -0.07 2.98
N VAL A 129 -10.98 0.40 2.07
CA VAL A 129 -12.35 0.82 2.39
C VAL A 129 -13.35 -0.09 1.68
N ILE A 130 -14.29 -0.64 2.45
CA ILE A 130 -15.49 -1.30 1.92
C ILE A 130 -16.60 -0.25 1.89
N GLU A 131 -17.09 0.10 0.70
CA GLU A 131 -18.19 1.05 0.52
C GLU A 131 -19.54 0.31 0.40
N ASP A 132 -20.61 0.92 0.94
CA ASP A 132 -21.97 0.36 0.97
C ASP A 132 -22.71 0.47 -0.36
#